data_AF-A0A1F2ZKE6-F1
#
_entry.id   AF-A0A1F2ZKE6-F1
#
_cell.length_a   1.000
_cell.length_b   1.000
_cell.length_c   1.000
_cell.angle_alpha   90.00
_cell.angle_beta   90.00
_cell.angle_gamma   90.00
#
_symmetry.space_group_name_H-M   'P 1'
#
loop_
_entity.id
_entity.type
_entity.pdbx_description
1 polymer ?
#
loop_
_entity_poly.entity_id
_entity_poly.type
_entity_poly.pdbx_seq_one_letter_code
_entity_poly.pdbx_strand_id
1 'polypeptide(L)'
;MTKDELLHEIATYAYATSYGKDKCFATYDIATKTSTRLTVGGVVLGILLLAYQNLNAITALVVTGIIAGVICVYISKYDDKNYLDGALALQEIEKKFKSLYYTVKSCNNNQLSSHIDQMHQLNDEQQKLAFEKHIFGSDWYAHIKIFWTKKINNQWFIKELKLKFFFNKLPISFFVLCLAICILILLLIIGFYIANHLIANGHAQTYLEIFKGICK
;
A
#
# COMPACT_ATOMS: atom_id res chain seq x y z
N MET A 1 8.98 27.12 -21.78
CA MET A 1 7.96 26.09 -21.48
C MET A 1 6.75 26.31 -22.39
N THR A 2 6.31 25.26 -23.07
CA THR A 2 5.06 25.26 -23.86
C THR A 2 3.85 25.02 -22.95
N LYS A 3 2.64 25.23 -23.47
CA LYS A 3 1.40 24.93 -22.73
C LYS A 3 1.30 23.45 -22.35
N ASP A 4 1.66 22.55 -23.25
CA ASP A 4 1.61 21.11 -23.01
C ASP A 4 2.65 20.67 -21.97
N GLU A 5 3.85 21.26 -22.00
CA GLU A 5 4.87 21.05 -20.97
C GLU A 5 4.37 21.52 -19.59
N LEU A 6 3.74 22.70 -19.51
CA LEU A 6 3.17 23.21 -18.26
C LEU A 6 2.07 22.30 -17.72
N LEU A 7 1.16 21.82 -18.58
CA LEU A 7 0.11 20.89 -18.15
C LEU A 7 0.68 19.58 -17.61
N HIS A 8 1.72 19.07 -18.28
CA HIS A 8 2.42 17.86 -17.85
C HIS A 8 3.12 18.05 -16.50
N GLU A 9 3.78 19.19 -16.30
CA GLU A 9 4.49 19.50 -15.06
C GLU A 9 3.52 19.72 -13.88
N ILE A 10 2.42 20.46 -14.09
CA ILE A 10 1.34 20.59 -13.09
C ILE A 10 0.80 19.21 -12.69
N ALA A 11 0.54 18.33 -13.66
CA ALA A 11 0.04 16.98 -13.39
C ALA A 11 1.07 16.14 -12.61
N THR A 12 2.35 16.33 -12.87
CA THR A 12 3.45 15.65 -12.16
C THR A 12 3.52 16.10 -10.71
N TYR A 13 3.50 17.41 -10.44
CA TYR A 13 3.50 17.92 -9.07
C TYR A 13 2.22 17.53 -8.32
N ALA A 14 1.06 17.59 -8.97
CA ALA A 14 -0.19 17.15 -8.35
C ALA A 14 -0.19 15.66 -8.00
N TYR A 15 0.41 14.81 -8.85
CA TYR A 15 0.60 13.39 -8.54
C TYR A 15 1.47 13.20 -7.29
N ALA A 16 2.61 13.91 -7.21
CA ALA A 16 3.49 13.88 -6.04
C ALA A 16 2.78 14.37 -4.77
N THR A 17 2.03 15.48 -4.86
CA THR A 17 1.22 16.01 -3.74
C THR A 17 0.17 15.00 -3.28
N SER A 18 -0.57 14.40 -4.23
CA SER A 18 -1.60 13.41 -3.93
C SER A 18 -0.99 12.17 -3.25
N TYR A 19 0.19 11.74 -3.69
CA TYR A 19 0.93 10.64 -3.10
C TYR A 19 1.41 10.95 -1.68
N GLY A 20 2.07 12.09 -1.46
CA GLY A 20 2.51 12.53 -0.14
C GLY A 20 1.33 12.67 0.84
N LYS A 21 0.25 13.30 0.39
CA LYS A 21 -1.01 13.43 1.15
C LYS A 21 -1.56 12.07 1.59
N ASP A 22 -1.65 11.12 0.67
CA ASP A 22 -2.20 9.80 0.95
C ASP A 22 -1.27 8.97 1.85
N LYS A 23 0.05 9.19 1.81
CA LYS A 23 1.01 8.63 2.77
C LYS A 23 0.83 9.19 4.17
N CYS A 24 0.61 10.50 4.31
CA CYS A 24 0.31 11.13 5.60
C CYS A 24 -0.99 10.56 6.19
N PHE A 25 -2.07 10.52 5.40
CA PHE A 25 -3.32 9.88 5.83
C PHE A 25 -3.14 8.39 6.16
N ALA A 26 -2.39 7.65 5.36
CA ALA A 26 -2.09 6.24 5.62
C ALA A 26 -1.35 6.06 6.94
N THR A 27 -0.37 6.92 7.21
CA THR A 27 0.43 6.88 8.44
C THR A 27 -0.45 7.11 9.65
N TYR A 28 -1.26 8.17 9.64
CA TYR A 28 -2.19 8.48 10.72
C TYR A 28 -3.24 7.38 10.91
N ASP A 29 -3.84 6.88 9.82
CA ASP A 29 -4.83 5.80 9.84
C ASP A 29 -4.25 4.52 10.46
N ILE A 30 -3.04 4.12 10.04
CA ILE A 30 -2.37 2.91 10.55
C ILE A 30 -2.02 3.12 12.02
N ALA A 31 -1.43 4.26 12.38
CA ALA A 31 -1.02 4.55 13.75
C ALA A 31 -2.20 4.45 14.74
N THR A 32 -3.29 5.16 14.42
CA THR A 32 -4.46 5.25 15.30
C THR A 32 -5.33 4.00 15.28
N LYS A 33 -5.60 3.41 14.10
CA LYS A 33 -6.56 2.29 13.97
C LYS A 33 -5.93 0.93 14.24
N THR A 34 -4.63 0.75 13.99
CA THR A 34 -3.99 -0.56 14.16
C THR A 34 -3.89 -0.96 15.62
N SER A 35 -3.63 -0.01 16.53
CA SER A 35 -3.63 -0.27 17.97
C SER A 35 -4.96 -0.87 18.43
N THR A 36 -6.09 -0.25 18.07
CA THR A 36 -7.43 -0.77 18.39
C THR A 36 -7.69 -2.16 17.79
N ARG A 37 -7.25 -2.39 16.54
CA ARG A 37 -7.43 -3.69 15.87
C ARG A 37 -6.59 -4.79 16.53
N LEU A 38 -5.37 -4.49 16.98
CA LEU A 38 -4.53 -5.43 17.70
C LEU A 38 -5.15 -5.84 19.03
N THR A 39 -5.73 -4.89 19.77
CA THR A 39 -6.45 -5.19 21.02
C THR A 39 -7.62 -6.14 20.77
N VAL A 40 -8.46 -5.86 19.77
CA VAL A 40 -9.59 -6.73 19.41
C VAL A 40 -9.10 -8.13 18.99
N GLY A 41 -8.08 -8.20 18.14
CA GLY A 41 -7.49 -9.47 17.70
C GLY A 41 -6.91 -10.29 18.85
N GLY A 42 -6.23 -9.62 19.79
CA GLY A 42 -5.69 -10.24 21.00
C GLY A 42 -6.77 -10.86 21.88
N VAL A 43 -7.91 -10.17 22.06
CA VAL A 43 -9.06 -10.70 22.82
C VAL A 43 -9.65 -11.93 22.14
N VAL A 44 -9.87 -11.89 20.82
CA VAL A 44 -10.41 -13.04 20.06
C VAL A 44 -9.47 -14.23 20.15
N LEU A 45 -8.16 -14.02 19.98
CA LEU A 45 -7.15 -15.09 20.15
C LEU A 45 -7.15 -15.66 21.56
N GLY A 46 -7.25 -14.80 22.59
CA GLY A 46 -7.37 -15.24 23.98
C GLY A 46 -8.57 -16.17 24.21
N ILE A 47 -9.74 -15.82 23.66
CA ILE A 47 -10.95 -16.65 23.75
C ILE A 47 -10.76 -18.00 23.02
N LEU A 48 -10.19 -17.99 21.81
CA LEU A 48 -9.95 -19.21 21.03
C LEU A 48 -8.96 -20.16 21.74
N LEU A 49 -7.92 -19.62 22.37
CA LEU A 49 -6.94 -20.41 23.12
C LEU A 49 -7.53 -21.00 24.41
N LEU A 50 -8.47 -20.30 25.06
CA LEU A 50 -9.22 -20.86 26.18
C LEU A 50 -10.16 -21.99 25.75
N ALA A 51 -10.76 -21.90 24.55
CA ALA A 51 -11.65 -22.92 24.01
C ALA A 51 -10.93 -24.20 23.56
N TYR A 52 -9.65 -24.11 23.15
CA TYR A 52 -8.87 -25.24 22.63
C TYR A 52 -7.61 -25.52 23.48
N GLN A 53 -7.74 -26.42 24.47
CA GLN A 53 -6.66 -26.77 25.41
C GLN A 53 -5.55 -27.67 24.83
N ASN A 54 -5.71 -28.20 23.61
CA ASN A 54 -4.78 -29.17 22.99
C ASN A 54 -3.60 -28.55 22.22
N LEU A 55 -3.54 -27.23 22.08
CA LEU A 55 -2.36 -26.55 21.53
C LEU A 55 -1.34 -26.35 22.65
N ASN A 56 -0.05 -26.17 22.32
CA ASN A 56 0.92 -25.50 23.21
C ASN A 56 0.52 -24.02 23.38
N ALA A 57 -0.69 -23.80 23.89
CA ALA A 57 -1.47 -22.58 23.84
C ALA A 57 -0.76 -21.47 24.61
N ILE A 58 -0.05 -21.83 25.69
CA ILE A 58 0.75 -20.90 26.49
C ILE A 58 1.92 -20.37 25.67
N THR A 59 2.71 -21.23 25.01
CA THR A 59 3.84 -20.78 24.19
C THR A 59 3.36 -19.94 23.00
N ALA A 60 2.30 -20.38 22.31
CA ALA A 60 1.72 -19.64 21.20
C ALA A 60 1.19 -18.26 21.63
N LEU A 61 0.55 -18.18 22.80
CA LEU A 61 0.05 -16.93 23.39
C LEU A 61 1.20 -15.98 23.71
N VAL A 62 2.24 -16.46 24.39
CA VAL A 62 3.39 -15.64 24.78
C VAL A 62 4.13 -15.11 23.56
N VAL A 63 4.40 -15.96 22.56
CA VAL A 63 5.06 -15.55 21.31
C VAL A 63 4.22 -14.50 20.57
N THR A 64 2.91 -14.75 20.41
CA THR A 64 2.02 -13.82 19.72
C THR A 64 1.90 -12.49 20.47
N GLY A 65 1.84 -12.52 21.80
CA GLY A 65 1.81 -11.35 22.66
C GLY A 65 3.08 -10.50 22.55
N ILE A 66 4.26 -11.13 22.53
CA ILE A 66 5.54 -10.44 22.33
C ILE A 66 5.57 -9.75 20.95
N ILE A 67 5.20 -10.47 19.88
CA ILE A 67 5.15 -9.91 18.52
C ILE A 67 4.20 -8.72 18.47
N ALA A 68 2.99 -8.86 19.02
CA ALA A 68 2.01 -7.78 19.07
C ALA A 68 2.52 -6.58 19.88
N GLY A 69 3.19 -6.82 21.01
CA GLY A 69 3.80 -5.78 21.84
C GLY A 69 4.87 -4.98 21.09
N VAL A 70 5.78 -5.66 20.38
CA VAL A 70 6.80 -5.02 19.55
C VAL A 70 6.17 -4.17 18.44
N ILE A 71 5.12 -4.69 17.79
CA ILE A 71 4.38 -3.94 16.77
C ILE A 71 3.74 -2.69 17.39
N CYS A 72 3.07 -2.80 18.54
CA CYS A 72 2.46 -1.64 19.21
C CYS A 72 3.48 -0.54 19.53
N VAL A 73 4.66 -0.91 20.06
CA VAL A 73 5.75 0.05 20.36
C VAL A 73 6.31 0.69 19.09
N TYR A 74 6.38 -0.06 17.98
CA TYR A 74 6.77 0.51 16.70
C TYR A 74 5.75 1.52 16.18
N ILE A 75 4.47 1.19 16.25
CA ILE A 75 3.36 2.01 15.72
C ILE A 75 3.17 3.29 16.53
N SER A 76 3.31 3.24 17.86
CA SER A 76 3.10 4.40 18.74
C SER A 76 4.05 5.57 18.44
N LYS A 77 5.20 5.31 17.81
CA LYS A 77 6.14 6.35 17.33
C LYS A 77 5.56 7.25 16.23
N TYR A 78 4.49 6.80 15.57
CA TYR A 78 3.85 7.50 14.46
C TYR A 78 2.44 8.01 14.81
N ASP A 79 2.01 7.87 16.07
CA ASP A 79 0.73 8.40 16.56
C ASP A 79 0.83 9.91 16.82
N ASP A 80 1.03 10.66 15.73
CA ASP A 80 1.16 12.11 15.74
C ASP A 80 0.07 12.76 14.88
N LYS A 81 -0.61 13.76 15.44
CA LYS A 81 -1.63 14.55 14.75
C LYS A 81 -1.05 15.37 13.60
N ASN A 82 0.24 15.68 13.62
CA ASN A 82 0.93 16.39 12.54
C ASN A 82 0.76 15.68 11.19
N TYR A 83 0.66 14.35 11.16
CA TYR A 83 0.36 13.62 9.92
C TYR A 83 -1.03 13.92 9.38
N LEU A 84 -2.04 14.09 10.24
CA LEU A 84 -3.39 14.46 9.83
C LEU A 84 -3.41 15.90 9.30
N ASP A 85 -2.81 16.82 10.04
CA ASP A 85 -2.79 18.25 9.68
C ASP A 85 -2.01 18.47 8.38
N GLY A 86 -0.86 17.81 8.23
CA GLY A 86 -0.09 17.80 6.98
C GLY A 86 -0.84 17.21 5.80
N ALA A 87 -1.59 16.11 6.02
CA ALA A 87 -2.45 15.55 4.98
C ALA A 87 -3.57 16.51 4.56
N LEU A 88 -4.19 17.22 5.50
CA LEU A 88 -5.21 18.22 5.19
C LEU A 88 -4.62 19.39 4.41
N ALA A 89 -3.45 19.90 4.79
CA ALA A 89 -2.76 20.97 4.08
C ALA A 89 -2.37 20.55 2.64
N LEU A 90 -1.79 19.36 2.46
CA LEU A 90 -1.48 18.82 1.13
C LEU A 90 -2.75 18.59 0.29
N GLN A 91 -3.88 18.27 0.91
CA GLN A 91 -5.17 18.16 0.21
C GLN A 91 -5.63 19.51 -0.36
N GLU A 92 -5.38 20.61 0.34
CA GLU A 92 -5.70 21.93 -0.18
C GLU A 92 -4.81 22.29 -1.37
N ILE A 93 -3.51 21.99 -1.29
CA ILE A 93 -2.58 22.21 -2.39
C ILE A 93 -2.95 21.37 -3.62
N GLU A 94 -3.35 20.11 -3.44
CA GLU A 94 -3.84 19.26 -4.54
C GLU A 94 -5.06 19.89 -5.24
N LYS A 95 -5.99 20.48 -4.49
CA LYS A 95 -7.14 21.20 -5.06
C LYS A 95 -6.68 22.44 -5.86
N LYS A 96 -5.70 23.19 -5.34
CA LYS A 96 -5.12 24.35 -6.05
C LYS A 96 -4.47 23.91 -7.37
N PHE A 97 -3.67 22.83 -7.37
CA PHE A 97 -3.08 22.26 -8.59
C PHE A 97 -4.15 21.82 -9.61
N LYS A 98 -5.21 21.17 -9.15
CA LYS A 98 -6.32 20.77 -10.03
C LYS A 98 -6.98 22.00 -10.67
N SER A 99 -7.23 23.05 -9.90
CA SER A 99 -7.78 24.30 -10.41
C SER A 99 -6.86 24.97 -11.44
N LEU A 100 -5.56 25.03 -11.14
CA LEU A 100 -4.54 25.58 -12.04
C LEU A 100 -4.47 24.79 -13.35
N TYR A 101 -4.48 23.46 -13.29
CA TYR A 101 -4.50 22.60 -14.47
C TYR A 101 -5.66 22.92 -15.41
N TYR A 102 -6.89 23.00 -14.90
CA TYR A 102 -8.06 23.30 -15.73
C TYR A 102 -8.03 24.73 -16.29
N THR A 103 -7.49 25.69 -15.52
CA THR A 103 -7.32 27.08 -15.95
C THR A 103 -6.33 27.17 -17.11
N VAL A 104 -5.15 26.56 -16.99
CA VAL A 104 -4.16 26.51 -18.08
C VAL A 104 -4.74 25.81 -19.30
N LYS A 105 -5.51 24.73 -19.09
CA LYS A 105 -6.12 23.97 -20.17
C LYS A 105 -7.12 24.80 -20.98
N SER A 106 -7.92 25.65 -20.33
CA SER A 106 -8.91 26.52 -20.99
C SER A 106 -8.34 27.84 -21.52
N CYS A 107 -7.23 28.35 -20.98
CA CYS A 107 -6.64 29.62 -21.41
C CYS A 107 -5.88 29.53 -22.76
N ASN A 108 -5.87 30.66 -23.48
CA ASN A 108 -4.99 30.88 -24.64
C ASN A 108 -3.57 31.26 -24.19
N ASN A 109 -2.57 31.09 -25.07
CA ASN A 109 -1.13 31.15 -24.74
C ASN A 109 -0.61 32.49 -24.15
N ASN A 110 -1.42 33.55 -24.06
CA ASN A 110 -0.98 34.89 -23.69
C ASN A 110 -0.68 35.08 -22.19
N GLN A 111 -1.01 34.13 -21.31
CA GLN A 111 -0.83 34.26 -19.84
C GLN A 111 0.06 33.17 -19.21
N LEU A 112 0.89 32.50 -20.02
CA LEU A 112 1.62 31.32 -19.58
C LEU A 112 2.58 31.60 -18.42
N SER A 113 3.27 32.75 -18.41
CA SER A 113 4.25 33.11 -17.36
C SER A 113 3.64 33.16 -15.96
N SER A 114 2.48 33.80 -15.81
CA SER A 114 1.79 33.91 -14.51
C SER A 114 1.41 32.55 -13.93
N HIS A 115 1.01 31.60 -14.78
CA HIS A 115 0.68 30.23 -14.35
C HIS A 115 1.91 29.40 -13.98
N ILE A 116 3.06 29.68 -14.58
CA ILE A 116 4.35 29.05 -14.23
C ILE A 116 4.74 29.46 -12.81
N ASP A 117 4.67 30.76 -12.49
CA ASP A 117 4.99 31.27 -11.15
C ASP A 117 4.06 30.66 -10.10
N GLN A 118 2.76 30.58 -10.40
CA GLN A 118 1.78 29.91 -9.53
C GLN A 118 2.10 28.44 -9.32
N MET A 119 2.49 27.72 -10.37
CA MET A 119 2.88 26.30 -10.26
C MET A 119 4.10 26.14 -9.34
N HIS A 120 5.14 26.96 -9.51
CA HIS A 120 6.33 26.90 -8.65
C HIS A 120 6.00 27.23 -7.19
N GLN A 121 5.18 28.25 -6.94
CA GLN A 121 4.74 28.58 -5.59
C GLN A 121 4.04 27.40 -4.91
N LEU A 122 3.10 26.75 -5.61
CA LEU A 122 2.41 25.56 -5.08
C LEU A 122 3.36 24.39 -4.84
N ASN A 123 4.36 24.24 -5.71
CA ASN A 123 5.38 23.21 -5.56
C ASN A 123 6.25 23.46 -4.32
N ASP A 124 6.61 24.70 -4.04
CA ASP A 124 7.38 25.07 -2.84
C ASP A 124 6.54 24.92 -1.57
N GLU A 125 5.25 25.27 -1.62
CA GLU A 125 4.29 25.04 -0.53
C GLU A 125 4.20 23.54 -0.18
N GLN A 126 4.09 22.64 -1.18
CA GLN A 126 4.00 21.20 -0.88
C GLN A 126 5.29 20.64 -0.29
N GLN A 127 6.46 21.10 -0.76
CA GLN A 127 7.74 20.56 -0.31
C GLN A 127 7.99 20.88 1.16
N LYS A 128 7.55 22.06 1.63
CA LYS A 128 7.60 22.44 3.05
C LYS A 128 6.72 21.56 3.95
N LEU A 129 5.71 20.90 3.39
CA LEU A 129 4.79 20.00 4.09
C LEU A 129 5.19 18.52 3.97
N ALA A 130 6.29 18.22 3.27
CA ALA A 130 6.75 16.85 3.10
C ALA A 130 7.26 16.27 4.43
N PHE A 131 6.76 15.10 4.81
CA PHE A 131 7.25 14.35 5.96
C PHE A 131 8.35 13.38 5.52
N GLU A 132 9.48 13.40 6.21
CA GLU A 132 10.61 12.50 5.89
C GLU A 132 10.35 11.06 6.31
N LYS A 133 9.68 10.88 7.46
CA LYS A 133 9.45 9.56 8.07
C LYS A 133 7.97 9.21 7.99
N HIS A 134 7.69 7.99 7.55
CA HIS A 134 6.35 7.44 7.51
C HIS A 134 6.38 6.00 8.02
N ILE A 135 5.23 5.53 8.50
CA ILE A 135 5.10 4.14 8.96
C ILE A 135 5.25 3.17 7.79
N PHE A 136 5.82 2.00 8.06
CA PHE A 136 5.91 0.92 7.10
C PHE A 136 4.52 0.54 6.55
N GLY A 137 4.43 0.32 5.24
CA GLY A 137 3.18 0.02 4.55
C GLY A 137 2.34 1.24 4.15
N SER A 138 2.71 2.46 4.59
CA SER A 138 2.02 3.68 4.16
C SER A 138 2.12 3.93 2.65
N ASP A 139 3.29 3.68 2.05
CA ASP A 139 3.51 3.76 0.59
C ASP A 139 2.57 2.84 -0.20
N TRP A 140 2.43 1.60 0.27
CA TRP A 140 1.53 0.61 -0.32
C TRP A 140 0.07 1.06 -0.24
N TYR A 141 -0.36 1.53 0.93
CA TYR A 141 -1.73 1.97 1.15
C TYR A 141 -2.05 3.26 0.37
N ALA A 142 -1.10 4.18 0.27
CA ALA A 142 -1.23 5.40 -0.54
C ALA A 142 -1.41 5.07 -2.03
N HIS A 143 -0.62 4.13 -2.56
CA HIS A 143 -0.75 3.67 -3.94
C HIS A 143 -2.15 3.10 -4.23
N ILE A 144 -2.66 2.25 -3.33
CA ILE A 144 -4.03 1.71 -3.46
C ILE A 144 -5.06 2.85 -3.43
N LYS A 145 -4.96 3.80 -2.48
CA LYS A 145 -5.89 4.93 -2.38
C LYS A 145 -5.94 5.75 -3.68
N ILE A 146 -4.79 6.06 -4.27
CA ILE A 146 -4.71 6.87 -5.50
C ILE A 146 -5.39 6.19 -6.68
N PHE A 147 -5.09 4.90 -6.92
CA PHE A 147 -5.51 4.22 -8.14
C PHE A 147 -6.85 3.51 -8.04
N TRP A 148 -7.23 3.07 -6.85
CA TRP A 148 -8.46 2.29 -6.63
C TRP A 148 -9.54 3.10 -5.92
N THR A 149 -9.22 3.71 -4.77
CA THR A 149 -10.24 4.42 -3.97
C THR A 149 -10.63 5.78 -4.57
N LYS A 150 -9.66 6.55 -5.07
CA LYS A 150 -9.84 7.91 -5.59
C LYS A 150 -9.82 8.00 -7.11
N LYS A 151 -10.07 6.87 -7.78
CA LYS A 151 -9.96 6.71 -9.25
C LYS A 151 -10.61 7.84 -10.05
N ILE A 152 -11.82 8.26 -9.66
CA ILE A 152 -12.55 9.31 -10.37
C ILE A 152 -11.95 10.71 -10.12
N ASN A 153 -11.57 11.02 -8.89
CA ASN A 153 -11.05 12.34 -8.51
C ASN A 153 -9.67 12.61 -9.11
N ASN A 154 -8.88 11.55 -9.29
CA ASN A 154 -7.50 11.59 -9.76
C ASN A 154 -7.37 11.37 -11.28
N GLN A 155 -8.48 11.21 -11.99
CA GLN A 155 -8.47 10.84 -13.40
C GLN A 155 -7.81 11.91 -14.30
N TRP A 156 -7.85 13.18 -13.91
CA TRP A 156 -7.31 14.29 -14.69
C TRP A 156 -5.80 14.19 -14.88
N PHE A 157 -5.02 14.06 -13.79
CA PHE A 157 -3.56 13.90 -13.89
C PHE A 157 -3.17 12.52 -14.40
N ILE A 158 -3.96 11.46 -14.12
CA ILE A 158 -3.71 10.11 -14.66
C ILE A 158 -3.76 10.11 -16.19
N LYS A 159 -4.72 10.84 -16.77
CA LYS A 159 -4.86 10.99 -18.23
C LYS A 159 -3.71 11.81 -18.81
N GLU A 160 -3.37 12.93 -18.17
CA GLU A 160 -2.28 13.80 -18.62
C GLU A 160 -0.93 13.08 -18.64
N LEU A 161 -0.62 12.34 -17.57
CA LEU A 161 0.62 11.57 -17.42
C LEU A 161 0.60 10.23 -18.18
N LYS A 162 -0.50 9.90 -18.87
CA LYS A 162 -0.66 8.66 -19.65
C LYS A 162 -0.33 7.37 -18.85
N LEU A 163 -0.70 7.33 -17.57
CA LEU A 163 -0.36 6.22 -16.68
C LEU A 163 -1.09 4.92 -17.08
N LYS A 164 -0.33 3.95 -17.59
CA LYS A 164 -0.78 2.60 -17.98
C LYS A 164 -1.28 1.78 -16.78
N PHE A 165 -2.34 0.98 -17.00
CA PHE A 165 -3.00 0.17 -15.96
C PHE A 165 -2.06 -0.85 -15.30
N PHE A 166 -1.47 -1.75 -16.07
CA PHE A 166 -0.68 -2.86 -15.52
C PHE A 166 0.63 -2.43 -14.86
N PHE A 167 1.33 -1.45 -15.44
CA PHE A 167 2.67 -1.08 -14.94
C PHE A 167 2.64 0.01 -13.87
N ASN A 168 1.66 0.92 -13.90
CA ASN A 168 1.66 2.08 -13.02
C ASN A 168 0.59 2.05 -11.93
N LYS A 169 -0.49 1.27 -12.11
CA LYS A 169 -1.63 1.24 -11.16
C LYS A 169 -1.67 -0.01 -10.30
N LEU A 170 -0.96 -1.06 -10.72
CA LEU A 170 -0.79 -2.27 -9.94
C LEU A 170 0.53 -2.18 -9.20
N PRO A 171 0.52 -2.28 -7.87
CA PRO A 171 1.74 -2.19 -7.10
C PRO A 171 2.56 -3.50 -7.23
N ILE A 172 3.88 -3.39 -7.11
CA ILE A 172 4.82 -4.51 -7.38
C ILE A 172 4.50 -5.76 -6.55
N SER A 173 4.05 -5.61 -5.30
CA SER A 173 3.74 -6.77 -4.46
C SER A 173 2.58 -7.63 -5.01
N PHE A 174 1.70 -7.08 -5.86
CA PHE A 174 0.72 -7.88 -6.61
C PHE A 174 1.41 -8.87 -7.55
N PHE A 175 2.42 -8.41 -8.30
CA PHE A 175 3.19 -9.27 -9.20
C PHE A 175 4.02 -10.30 -8.43
N VAL A 176 4.60 -9.90 -7.29
CA VAL A 176 5.32 -10.83 -6.39
C VAL A 176 4.38 -11.90 -5.85
N LEU A 177 3.16 -11.54 -5.45
CA LEU A 177 2.14 -12.48 -4.99
C LEU A 177 1.73 -13.45 -6.11
N CYS A 178 1.46 -12.94 -7.32
CA CYS A 178 1.16 -13.79 -8.47
C CYS A 178 2.30 -14.78 -8.75
N LEU A 179 3.56 -14.31 -8.72
CA LEU A 179 4.72 -15.17 -8.92
C LEU A 179 4.82 -16.25 -7.84
N ALA A 180 4.63 -15.88 -6.56
CA ALA A 180 4.64 -16.83 -5.46
C ALA A 180 3.55 -17.91 -5.60
N ILE A 181 2.34 -17.52 -6.02
CA ILE A 181 1.25 -18.45 -6.31
C ILE A 181 1.62 -19.37 -7.48
N CYS A 182 2.18 -18.83 -8.55
CA CYS A 182 2.65 -19.64 -9.69
C CYS A 182 3.71 -20.66 -9.27
N ILE A 183 4.68 -20.27 -8.44
CA ILE A 183 5.70 -21.18 -7.89
C ILE A 183 5.05 -22.26 -7.03
N LEU A 184 4.12 -21.88 -6.15
CA LEU A 184 3.41 -22.82 -5.28
C LEU A 184 2.60 -23.84 -6.10
N ILE A 185 1.89 -23.40 -7.12
CA ILE A 185 1.16 -24.29 -8.05
C ILE A 185 2.13 -25.23 -8.76
N LEU A 186 3.26 -24.70 -9.24
CA LEU A 186 4.27 -25.51 -9.94
C LEU A 186 4.88 -26.57 -9.00
N LEU A 187 5.20 -26.21 -7.75
CA LEU A 187 5.65 -27.15 -6.73
C LEU A 187 4.60 -28.22 -6.42
N LEU A 188 3.31 -27.85 -6.36
CA LEU A 188 2.23 -28.81 -6.17
C LEU A 188 2.10 -29.78 -7.36
N ILE A 189 2.25 -29.30 -8.59
CA ILE A 189 2.22 -30.14 -9.80
C ILE A 189 3.42 -31.10 -9.83
N ILE A 190 4.62 -30.60 -9.53
CA ILE A 190 5.83 -31.43 -9.44
C ILE A 190 5.67 -32.48 -8.35
N GLY A 191 5.21 -32.08 -7.15
CA GLY A 191 4.94 -33.00 -6.05
C GLY A 191 3.92 -34.07 -6.42
N PHE A 192 2.86 -33.69 -7.14
CA PHE A 192 1.86 -34.63 -7.65
C PHE A 192 2.44 -35.61 -8.67
N TYR A 193 3.30 -35.16 -9.58
CA TYR A 193 3.94 -36.03 -10.58
C TYR A 193 4.92 -37.02 -9.91
N ILE A 194 5.76 -36.54 -8.99
CA ILE A 194 6.69 -37.38 -8.23
C ILE A 194 5.92 -38.43 -7.43
N ALA A 195 4.84 -38.04 -6.76
CA ALA A 195 4.01 -38.96 -5.98
C ALA A 195 3.42 -40.07 -6.86
N ASN A 196 2.89 -39.73 -8.05
CA ASN A 196 2.38 -40.72 -9.00
C ASN A 196 3.48 -41.67 -9.50
N HIS A 197 4.67 -41.15 -9.81
CA HIS A 197 5.80 -41.98 -10.24
C HIS A 197 6.24 -42.97 -9.15
N LEU A 198 6.27 -42.54 -7.89
CA LEU A 198 6.62 -43.42 -6.75
C LEU A 198 5.58 -44.52 -6.52
N ILE A 199 4.29 -44.20 -6.66
CA ILE A 199 3.20 -45.19 -6.54
C ILE A 199 3.26 -46.19 -7.70
N ALA A 200 3.47 -45.72 -8.93
CA ALA A 200 3.56 -46.59 -10.11
C ALA A 200 4.71 -47.61 -10.04
N ASN A 201 5.82 -47.23 -9.41
CA ASN A 201 6.98 -48.10 -9.23
C ASN A 201 6.94 -48.93 -7.92
N GLY A 202 5.84 -48.89 -7.17
CA GLY A 202 5.63 -49.69 -5.96
C GLY A 202 6.41 -49.22 -4.72
N HIS A 203 6.98 -48.01 -4.73
CA HIS A 203 7.70 -47.45 -3.58
C HIS A 203 6.77 -46.89 -2.49
N ALA A 204 5.48 -46.67 -2.80
CA ALA A 204 4.44 -46.27 -1.85
C ALA A 204 3.09 -46.82 -2.30
N GLN A 205 2.23 -47.22 -1.36
CA GLN A 205 0.89 -47.73 -1.70
C GLN A 205 -0.16 -46.63 -1.79
N THR A 206 0.04 -45.52 -1.07
CA THR A 206 -0.88 -44.37 -1.08
C THR A 206 -0.14 -43.04 -0.98
N TYR A 207 -0.78 -41.96 -1.44
CA TYR A 207 -0.28 -40.59 -1.25
C TYR A 207 0.00 -40.26 0.22
N LEU A 208 -0.79 -40.82 1.13
CA LEU A 208 -0.74 -40.54 2.57
C LEU A 208 0.54 -41.09 3.23
N GLU A 209 1.11 -42.17 2.71
CA GLU A 209 2.41 -42.70 3.15
C GLU A 209 3.58 -41.81 2.74
N ILE A 210 3.50 -41.19 1.56
CA ILE A 210 4.52 -40.27 1.04
C ILE A 210 4.56 -38.99 1.91
N PHE A 211 3.40 -38.45 2.28
CA PHE A 211 3.32 -37.22 3.09
C PHE A 211 3.62 -37.45 4.59
N LYS A 212 3.46 -38.67 5.12
CA LYS A 212 3.80 -38.98 6.52
C LYS A 212 5.27 -38.77 6.87
N GLY A 213 6.17 -38.84 5.91
CA GLY A 213 7.61 -38.59 6.12
C GLY A 213 7.99 -37.10 6.18
N ILE A 214 7.16 -36.22 5.63
CA ILE A 214 7.44 -34.77 5.53
C ILE A 214 6.97 -34.03 6.80
N CYS A 215 5.96 -34.55 7.51
CA CYS A 215 5.41 -33.96 8.74
C CYS A 215 6.02 -34.51 10.04
N LYS A 216 7.20 -35.13 10.00
CA LYS A 216 7.95 -35.57 11.20
C LYS A 216 8.97 -34.55 11.63
#